data_AF-A0A939V6R0-F1
#
_entry.id   AF-A0A939V6R0-F1
#
_cell.length_a   1.000
_cell.length_b   1.000
_cell.length_c   1.000
_cell.angle_alpha   90.00
_cell.angle_beta   90.00
_cell.angle_gamma   90.00
#
_symmetry.space_group_name_H-M   'P 1'
#
loop_
_entity.id
_entity.type
_entity.pdbx_description
1 polymer ?
#
loop_
_entity_poly.entity_id
_entity_poly.type
_entity_poly.pdbx_seq_one_letter_code
_entity_poly.pdbx_strand_id
1 'polypeptide(L)'
;MKSRIFTLLFLLAGAFHYAAAQGIIVHQKDGSMSIFPSDKVDSITTISEADGYVMGTWYLGYWKKGDSEIHFDGSEYMVFAGPKLLWVRGGDVDEYTVRYYPKNKLFIANHVSKNETLRWTVYNQTDKLLVLRESSVYRYFYTSVQAAQNALLEKDPPKHTENTDINTILRYKEGDTHSNSTPMGTNFENKHNTTDADREWLSNPSNEPDKVAGLTQWKKKTVKLYPYGDPKPADVNQHSIGDCCCMAVFASFAYLCPDFIKSIITDNGNDTYTVKMYDPKGQTINVGVSSNVLCDENGNVGQCTGKNNLITWATILEKAMMKYVTRYKNTGVEGIPIEVASPMFTGDGNSFAYSPNSLYTSELKALVEWGLDQGYITCGGFNVEGLPCGKLSTVTYHAFTFMLSDDEETSPFVMRNPWGWYDVDGKLEIPYDRTTVQTIDIRMVDPGAAKYYMVDKVTPYTPPSFKSMPDDLGVSERLLSRRFAPAGALW
;
A
#
# COMPACT_ATOMS: atom_id res chain seq x y z
N MET A 1 -31.85 -45.28 3.16
CA MET A 1 -30.55 -45.31 3.85
C MET A 1 -29.56 -44.56 2.96
N LYS A 2 -29.04 -43.42 3.39
CA LYS A 2 -28.20 -42.53 2.57
C LYS A 2 -26.85 -43.20 2.27
N SER A 3 -26.59 -43.54 1.02
CA SER A 3 -25.27 -43.98 0.55
C SER A 3 -24.31 -42.78 0.59
N ARG A 4 -23.28 -42.86 1.43
CA ARG A 4 -22.17 -41.90 1.45
C ARG A 4 -21.17 -42.33 0.38
N ILE A 5 -21.02 -41.51 -0.66
CA ILE A 5 -19.91 -41.60 -1.61
C ILE A 5 -18.67 -41.08 -0.87
N PHE A 6 -17.70 -41.95 -0.60
CA PHE A 6 -16.37 -41.55 -0.16
C PHE A 6 -15.45 -41.62 -1.37
N THR A 7 -15.09 -40.44 -1.91
CA THR A 7 -14.00 -40.32 -2.88
C THR A 7 -12.70 -40.14 -2.09
N LEU A 8 -11.80 -41.13 -2.12
CA LEU A 8 -10.43 -40.96 -1.62
C LEU A 8 -9.46 -40.91 -2.80
N LEU A 9 -8.70 -39.82 -2.91
CA LEU A 9 -7.56 -39.68 -3.81
C LEU A 9 -6.32 -40.30 -3.16
N PHE A 10 -5.58 -41.13 -3.89
CA PHE A 10 -4.21 -41.52 -3.54
C PHE A 10 -3.25 -41.28 -4.71
N LEU A 11 -2.08 -40.73 -4.38
CA LEU A 11 -0.93 -40.52 -5.26
C LEU A 11 0.05 -41.68 -5.01
N LEU A 12 0.07 -42.71 -5.85
CA LEU A 12 0.99 -43.85 -5.67
C LEU A 12 1.64 -44.35 -6.96
N ALA A 13 2.97 -44.47 -6.87
CA ALA A 13 3.86 -45.07 -7.85
C ALA A 13 4.30 -46.45 -7.31
N GLY A 14 3.91 -47.55 -7.96
CA GLY A 14 4.37 -48.90 -7.58
C GLY A 14 3.64 -50.03 -8.32
N ALA A 15 4.37 -51.10 -8.65
CA ALA A 15 3.92 -52.22 -9.50
C ALA A 15 3.02 -53.24 -8.76
N PHE A 16 2.04 -53.81 -9.49
CA PHE A 16 1.09 -54.79 -8.97
C PHE A 16 1.56 -56.24 -9.16
N HIS A 17 1.35 -57.12 -8.17
CA HIS A 17 1.35 -58.57 -8.33
C HIS A 17 -0.05 -59.13 -8.02
N TYR A 18 -0.52 -60.05 -8.86
CA TYR A 18 -1.82 -60.71 -8.70
C TYR A 18 -1.66 -61.99 -7.86
N ALA A 19 -2.36 -62.09 -6.72
CA ALA A 19 -2.62 -63.36 -6.05
C ALA A 19 -3.94 -63.31 -5.26
N ALA A 20 -4.64 -64.44 -5.27
CA ALA A 20 -6.08 -64.61 -5.08
C ALA A 20 -6.67 -64.24 -3.70
N ALA A 21 -7.93 -63.76 -3.78
CA ALA A 21 -9.09 -64.09 -2.93
C ALA A 21 -9.57 -63.18 -1.78
N GLN A 22 -8.91 -62.10 -1.32
CA GLN A 22 -9.48 -61.29 -0.21
C GLN A 22 -9.34 -59.75 -0.27
N GLY A 23 -8.81 -59.15 -1.35
CA GLY A 23 -8.80 -57.69 -1.50
C GLY A 23 -7.62 -57.17 -2.30
N ILE A 24 -7.61 -55.87 -2.60
CA ILE A 24 -6.50 -55.16 -3.24
C ILE A 24 -5.56 -54.66 -2.15
N ILE A 25 -4.28 -55.01 -2.24
CA ILE A 25 -3.24 -54.57 -1.33
C ILE A 25 -2.49 -53.40 -1.97
N VAL A 26 -2.43 -52.27 -1.27
CA VAL A 26 -1.74 -51.06 -1.70
C VAL A 26 -0.58 -50.78 -0.75
N HIS A 27 0.63 -50.73 -1.30
CA HIS A 27 1.84 -50.31 -0.59
C HIS A 27 2.05 -48.81 -0.79
N GLN A 28 2.13 -48.06 0.31
CA GLN A 28 2.38 -46.62 0.28
C GLN A 28 3.88 -46.30 0.25
N LYS A 29 4.27 -45.09 -0.21
CA LYS A 29 5.67 -44.65 -0.27
C LYS A 29 6.35 -44.60 1.11
N ASP A 30 5.58 -44.44 2.18
CA ASP A 30 6.06 -44.46 3.57
C ASP A 30 6.23 -45.88 4.14
N GLY A 31 5.98 -46.92 3.33
CA GLY A 31 6.07 -48.32 3.72
C GLY A 31 4.81 -48.86 4.40
N SER A 32 3.78 -48.05 4.60
CA SER A 32 2.50 -48.51 5.15
C SER A 32 1.71 -49.32 4.12
N MET A 33 0.84 -50.22 4.61
CA MET A 33 0.02 -51.10 3.78
C MET A 33 -1.46 -50.86 4.06
N SER A 34 -2.26 -50.73 3.00
CA SER A 34 -3.72 -50.64 3.06
C SER A 34 -4.37 -51.77 2.26
N ILE A 35 -5.42 -52.39 2.81
CA ILE A 35 -6.13 -53.52 2.18
C ILE A 35 -7.58 -53.11 1.93
N PHE A 36 -8.03 -53.26 0.68
CA PHE A 36 -9.37 -52.90 0.25
C PHE A 36 -10.19 -54.14 -0.17
N PRO A 37 -11.37 -54.38 0.42
CA PRO A 37 -12.26 -55.47 0.02
C PRO A 37 -12.73 -55.31 -1.43
N SER A 38 -12.70 -56.39 -2.21
CA SER A 38 -13.00 -56.36 -3.65
C SER A 38 -14.45 -56.03 -4.00
N ASP A 39 -15.38 -56.21 -3.05
CA ASP A 39 -16.81 -55.93 -3.19
C ASP A 39 -17.19 -54.46 -3.00
N LYS A 40 -16.22 -53.60 -2.66
CA LYS A 40 -16.41 -52.15 -2.46
C LYS A 40 -15.63 -51.27 -3.43
N VAL A 41 -15.07 -51.86 -4.49
CA VAL A 41 -14.25 -51.16 -5.47
C VAL A 41 -14.98 -51.14 -6.81
N ASP A 42 -15.61 -50.00 -7.13
CA ASP A 42 -16.38 -49.84 -8.37
C ASP A 42 -15.47 -49.71 -9.63
N SER A 43 -14.26 -49.17 -9.48
CA SER A 43 -13.25 -49.12 -10.55
C SER A 43 -11.84 -48.84 -10.00
N ILE A 44 -10.81 -49.26 -10.75
CA ILE A 44 -9.39 -48.95 -10.48
C ILE A 44 -8.85 -48.23 -11.71
N THR A 45 -8.37 -47.00 -11.53
CA THR A 45 -7.70 -46.24 -12.59
C THR A 45 -6.29 -45.88 -12.15
N THR A 46 -5.29 -46.39 -12.86
CA THR A 46 -3.88 -46.03 -12.66
C THR A 46 -3.63 -44.68 -13.32
N ILE A 47 -3.24 -43.65 -12.54
CA ILE A 47 -2.74 -42.38 -13.09
C ILE A 47 -1.23 -42.35 -12.85
N SER A 48 -0.44 -42.77 -13.83
CA SER A 48 1.01 -42.55 -13.81
C SER A 48 1.31 -41.09 -14.12
N GLU A 49 2.27 -40.48 -13.40
CA GLU A 49 2.84 -39.14 -13.65
C GLU A 49 3.57 -38.99 -15.02
N ALA A 50 3.17 -39.74 -16.05
CA ALA A 50 3.93 -39.88 -17.29
C ALA A 50 3.27 -39.34 -18.56
N ASP A 51 2.11 -38.69 -18.48
CA ASP A 51 1.49 -38.05 -19.64
C ASP A 51 1.39 -36.55 -19.39
N GLY A 52 2.12 -35.74 -20.16
CA GLY A 52 2.29 -34.28 -20.00
C GLY A 52 1.03 -33.41 -20.14
N TYR A 53 -0.07 -33.78 -19.49
CA TYR A 53 -1.29 -32.99 -19.34
C TYR A 53 -1.10 -31.93 -18.25
N VAL A 54 -1.66 -30.75 -18.49
CA VAL A 54 -1.91 -29.74 -17.44
C VAL A 54 -2.84 -30.35 -16.40
N MET A 55 -2.58 -30.10 -15.11
CA MET A 55 -3.38 -30.63 -14.00
C MET A 55 -3.81 -29.51 -13.06
N GLY A 56 -4.90 -29.74 -12.32
CA GLY A 56 -5.36 -28.85 -11.26
C GLY A 56 -6.31 -27.76 -11.74
N THR A 57 -6.59 -26.81 -10.85
CA THR A 57 -7.49 -25.69 -11.10
C THR A 57 -6.72 -24.45 -11.54
N TRP A 58 -7.19 -23.83 -12.61
CA TRP A 58 -6.57 -22.70 -13.29
C TRP A 58 -7.61 -21.61 -13.49
N TYR A 59 -7.50 -20.52 -12.73
CA TYR A 59 -8.42 -19.39 -12.71
C TYR A 59 -8.02 -18.37 -13.77
N LEU A 60 -8.96 -17.98 -14.62
CA LEU A 60 -8.71 -16.99 -15.66
C LEU A 60 -8.48 -15.63 -15.01
N GLY A 61 -7.28 -15.08 -15.21
CA GLY A 61 -6.99 -13.70 -14.87
C GLY A 61 -7.46 -12.80 -15.99
N TYR A 62 -6.81 -12.83 -17.14
CA TYR A 62 -7.17 -11.95 -18.25
C TYR A 62 -6.98 -12.61 -19.61
N TRP A 63 -7.55 -12.00 -20.63
CA TRP A 63 -7.22 -12.32 -22.01
C TRP A 63 -6.78 -11.10 -22.78
N LYS A 64 -5.87 -11.33 -23.74
CA LYS A 64 -5.26 -10.33 -24.61
C LYS A 64 -5.53 -10.65 -26.07
N LYS A 65 -5.90 -9.63 -26.86
CA LYS A 65 -6.03 -9.70 -28.32
C LYS A 65 -5.45 -8.44 -28.96
N GLY A 66 -4.24 -8.54 -29.50
CA GLY A 66 -3.47 -7.35 -29.90
C GLY A 66 -3.15 -6.52 -28.65
N ASP A 67 -3.51 -5.24 -28.69
CA ASP A 67 -3.32 -4.30 -27.56
C ASP A 67 -4.52 -4.25 -26.60
N SER A 68 -5.60 -4.99 -26.89
CA SER A 68 -6.77 -5.05 -26.02
C SER A 68 -6.63 -6.15 -24.97
N GLU A 69 -6.90 -5.81 -23.71
CA GLU A 69 -6.93 -6.73 -22.58
C GLU A 69 -8.27 -6.66 -21.86
N ILE A 70 -8.77 -7.79 -21.38
CA ILE A 70 -9.98 -7.89 -20.58
C ILE A 70 -9.70 -8.80 -19.39
N HIS A 71 -10.11 -8.31 -18.23
CA HIS A 71 -9.78 -8.83 -16.92
C HIS A 71 -10.98 -9.53 -16.27
N PHE A 72 -10.73 -10.60 -15.51
CA PHE A 72 -11.73 -11.44 -14.84
C PHE A 72 -11.38 -11.62 -13.37
N ASP A 73 -12.39 -11.54 -12.51
CA ASP A 73 -12.29 -11.67 -11.04
C ASP A 73 -11.91 -13.08 -10.52
N GLY A 74 -11.45 -13.98 -11.40
CA GLY A 74 -11.21 -15.39 -11.08
C GLY A 74 -12.46 -16.23 -10.91
N SER A 75 -13.67 -15.72 -11.24
CA SER A 75 -14.90 -16.54 -11.27
C SER A 75 -14.94 -17.54 -12.42
N GLU A 76 -14.19 -17.28 -13.50
CA GLU A 76 -13.98 -18.20 -14.61
C GLU A 76 -12.73 -19.05 -14.37
N TYR A 77 -12.85 -20.38 -14.48
CA TYR A 77 -11.71 -21.28 -14.24
C TYR A 77 -11.86 -22.62 -14.97
N MET A 78 -10.72 -23.27 -15.16
CA MET A 78 -10.60 -24.59 -15.75
C MET A 78 -10.08 -25.59 -14.71
N VAL A 79 -10.67 -26.78 -14.65
CA VAL A 79 -10.17 -27.90 -13.84
C VAL A 79 -9.71 -29.00 -14.78
N PHE A 80 -8.42 -29.27 -14.80
CA PHE A 80 -7.82 -30.36 -15.58
C PHE A 80 -7.57 -31.59 -14.71
N ALA A 81 -8.09 -32.73 -15.15
CA ALA A 81 -7.90 -34.04 -14.53
C ALA A 81 -7.64 -35.10 -15.62
N GLY A 82 -6.39 -35.20 -16.06
CA GLY A 82 -6.00 -36.08 -17.16
C GLY A 82 -6.70 -35.70 -18.47
N PRO A 83 -7.43 -36.62 -19.13
CA PRO A 83 -8.13 -36.33 -20.38
C PRO A 83 -9.45 -35.57 -20.17
N LYS A 84 -9.82 -35.22 -18.93
CA LYS A 84 -11.06 -34.47 -18.63
C LYS A 84 -10.74 -33.01 -18.29
N LEU A 85 -11.54 -32.11 -18.85
CA LEU A 85 -11.55 -30.68 -18.54
C LEU A 85 -12.96 -30.24 -18.17
N LEU A 86 -13.08 -29.56 -17.04
CA LEU A 86 -14.26 -28.78 -16.69
C LEU A 86 -13.92 -27.30 -16.88
N TRP A 87 -14.74 -26.57 -17.61
CA TRP A 87 -14.61 -25.12 -17.75
C TRP A 87 -15.85 -24.44 -17.15
N VAL A 88 -15.62 -23.67 -16.09
CA VAL A 88 -16.66 -22.95 -15.38
C VAL A 88 -16.67 -21.49 -15.84
N ARG A 89 -17.82 -21.03 -16.33
CA ARG A 89 -18.02 -19.67 -16.88
C ARG A 89 -19.39 -19.15 -16.52
N GLY A 90 -19.48 -18.01 -15.83
CA GLY A 90 -20.77 -17.37 -15.52
C GLY A 90 -21.75 -18.26 -14.73
N GLY A 91 -21.26 -19.24 -13.98
CA GLY A 91 -22.07 -20.22 -13.24
C GLY A 91 -22.39 -21.51 -14.03
N ASP A 92 -22.17 -21.53 -15.35
CA ASP A 92 -22.30 -22.72 -16.17
C ASP A 92 -21.03 -23.57 -16.13
N VAL A 93 -21.18 -24.88 -16.28
CA VAL A 93 -20.07 -25.85 -16.33
C VAL A 93 -20.12 -26.60 -17.65
N ASP A 94 -19.13 -26.38 -18.50
CA ASP A 94 -18.95 -27.14 -19.73
C ASP A 94 -17.91 -28.26 -19.50
N GLU A 95 -18.23 -29.47 -19.97
CA GLU A 95 -17.35 -30.64 -19.85
C GLU A 95 -16.75 -31.00 -21.21
N TYR A 96 -15.43 -31.18 -21.24
CA TYR A 96 -14.66 -31.52 -22.42
C TYR A 96 -13.78 -32.76 -22.19
N THR A 97 -13.58 -33.53 -23.26
CA THR A 97 -12.47 -34.49 -23.37
C THR A 97 -11.30 -33.80 -24.05
N VAL A 98 -10.14 -33.77 -23.40
CA VAL A 98 -8.93 -33.08 -23.84
C VAL A 98 -7.86 -34.06 -24.27
N ARG A 99 -7.21 -33.75 -25.38
CA ARG A 99 -5.98 -34.41 -25.82
C ARG A 99 -4.87 -33.38 -25.98
N TYR A 100 -3.73 -33.64 -25.35
CA TYR A 100 -2.53 -32.82 -25.49
C TYR A 100 -1.56 -33.42 -26.50
N TYR A 101 -1.01 -32.57 -27.36
CA TYR A 101 0.01 -32.93 -28.35
C TYR A 101 1.30 -32.16 -28.04
N PRO A 102 2.22 -32.74 -27.22
CA PRO A 102 3.40 -32.03 -26.72
C PRO A 102 4.28 -31.42 -27.79
N LYS A 103 4.54 -32.15 -28.89
CA LYS A 103 5.38 -31.69 -30.01
C LYS A 103 4.90 -30.38 -30.63
N ASN A 104 3.59 -30.16 -30.64
CA ASN A 104 2.95 -28.99 -31.25
C ASN A 104 2.43 -27.99 -30.20
N LYS A 105 2.66 -28.28 -28.91
CA LYS A 105 2.06 -27.57 -27.76
C LYS A 105 0.55 -27.34 -27.96
N LEU A 106 -0.19 -28.32 -28.47
CA LEU A 106 -1.60 -28.16 -28.87
C LEU A 106 -2.54 -28.93 -27.94
N PHE A 107 -3.53 -28.25 -27.38
CA PHE A 107 -4.72 -28.84 -26.79
C PHE A 107 -5.86 -28.90 -27.80
N ILE A 108 -6.50 -30.06 -27.91
CA ILE A 108 -7.78 -30.21 -28.57
C ILE A 108 -8.79 -30.66 -27.52
N ALA A 109 -9.81 -29.84 -27.26
CA ALA A 109 -10.87 -30.10 -26.30
C ALA A 109 -12.18 -30.30 -27.05
N ASN A 110 -12.76 -31.50 -26.97
CA ASN A 110 -14.05 -31.81 -27.58
C ASN A 110 -15.13 -31.79 -26.50
N HIS A 111 -16.16 -30.99 -26.71
CA HIS A 111 -17.25 -30.89 -25.75
C HIS A 111 -17.98 -32.24 -25.67
N VAL A 112 -18.33 -32.69 -24.46
CA VAL A 112 -18.89 -34.03 -24.24
C VAL A 112 -20.33 -34.17 -24.77
N SER A 113 -21.16 -33.13 -24.65
CA SER A 113 -22.55 -33.14 -25.12
C SER A 113 -22.87 -32.28 -26.35
N LYS A 114 -22.00 -31.32 -26.71
CA LYS A 114 -22.20 -30.40 -27.85
C LYS A 114 -21.24 -30.78 -28.98
N ASN A 115 -21.64 -30.53 -30.23
CA ASN A 115 -20.75 -30.69 -31.39
C ASN A 115 -19.78 -29.49 -31.50
N GLU A 116 -18.95 -29.32 -30.48
CA GLU A 116 -18.01 -28.20 -30.33
C GLU A 116 -16.60 -28.73 -30.07
N THR A 117 -15.61 -28.20 -30.80
CA THR A 117 -14.20 -28.51 -30.62
C THR A 117 -13.40 -27.23 -30.47
N LEU A 118 -12.69 -27.09 -29.37
CA LEU A 118 -11.77 -25.99 -29.09
C LEU A 118 -10.33 -26.42 -29.35
N ARG A 119 -9.53 -25.50 -29.87
CA ARG A 119 -8.12 -25.73 -30.20
C ARG A 119 -7.25 -24.62 -29.63
N TRP A 120 -6.36 -24.97 -28.70
CA TRP A 120 -5.48 -24.03 -28.03
C TRP A 120 -4.02 -24.41 -28.17
N THR A 121 -3.18 -23.46 -28.54
CA THR A 121 -1.73 -23.60 -28.39
C THR A 121 -1.35 -23.20 -26.96
N VAL A 122 -0.63 -24.05 -26.25
CA VAL A 122 0.03 -23.73 -24.98
C VAL A 122 1.22 -22.82 -25.29
N TYR A 123 1.03 -21.53 -25.08
CA TYR A 123 2.04 -20.52 -25.35
C TYR A 123 3.10 -20.51 -24.25
N ASN A 124 2.66 -20.56 -22.99
CA ASN A 124 3.50 -20.66 -21.80
C ASN A 124 2.85 -21.57 -20.76
N GLN A 125 3.65 -22.29 -20.00
CA GLN A 125 3.23 -23.12 -18.88
C GLN A 125 4.35 -23.16 -17.84
N THR A 126 4.06 -22.67 -16.63
CA THR A 126 4.91 -22.78 -15.44
C THR A 126 4.13 -23.51 -14.35
N ASP A 127 4.68 -23.57 -13.13
CA ASP A 127 4.00 -24.03 -11.93
C ASP A 127 2.85 -23.11 -11.49
N LYS A 128 2.82 -21.85 -11.93
CA LYS A 128 1.85 -20.82 -11.50
C LYS A 128 1.04 -20.17 -12.63
N LEU A 129 1.50 -20.29 -13.88
CA LEU A 129 0.89 -19.63 -15.03
C LEU A 129 0.67 -20.61 -16.18
N LEU A 130 -0.53 -20.60 -16.74
CA LEU A 130 -0.89 -21.28 -17.98
C LEU A 130 -1.40 -20.26 -18.99
N VAL A 131 -0.76 -20.19 -20.16
CA VAL A 131 -1.17 -19.28 -21.24
C VAL A 131 -1.68 -20.10 -22.42
N LEU A 132 -2.98 -20.02 -22.66
CA LEU A 132 -3.65 -20.68 -23.78
C LEU A 132 -3.92 -19.68 -24.90
N ARG A 133 -3.47 -19.99 -26.10
CA ARG A 133 -3.65 -19.16 -27.29
C ARG A 133 -4.67 -19.78 -28.24
N GLU A 134 -5.66 -19.00 -28.65
CA GLU A 134 -6.62 -19.30 -29.69
C GLU A 134 -6.56 -18.21 -30.77
N SER A 135 -6.06 -18.53 -31.96
CA SER A 135 -5.87 -17.55 -33.04
C SER A 135 -5.03 -16.34 -32.58
N SER A 136 -5.62 -15.15 -32.39
CA SER A 136 -4.96 -13.94 -31.88
C SER A 136 -5.25 -13.64 -30.41
N VAL A 137 -6.01 -14.52 -29.73
CA VAL A 137 -6.39 -14.37 -28.33
C VAL A 137 -5.47 -15.19 -27.44
N TYR A 138 -4.90 -14.57 -26.42
CA TYR A 138 -4.14 -15.23 -25.35
C TYR A 138 -4.95 -15.16 -24.07
N ARG A 139 -5.10 -16.27 -23.34
CA ARG A 139 -5.78 -16.35 -22.05
C ARG A 139 -4.79 -16.78 -20.98
N TYR A 140 -4.69 -16.01 -19.91
CA TYR A 140 -3.74 -16.18 -18.82
C TYR A 140 -4.46 -16.74 -17.61
N PHE A 141 -4.17 -17.99 -17.27
CA PHE A 141 -4.75 -18.66 -16.12
C PHE A 141 -3.72 -18.87 -15.01
N TYR A 142 -4.17 -18.76 -13.76
CA TYR A 142 -3.35 -18.83 -12.56
C TYR A 142 -3.84 -19.90 -11.61
N THR A 143 -2.97 -20.40 -10.74
CA THR A 143 -3.29 -21.51 -9.82
C THR A 143 -4.18 -21.13 -8.63
N SER A 144 -4.49 -19.85 -8.45
CA SER A 144 -5.44 -19.38 -7.43
C SER A 144 -6.28 -18.21 -7.93
N VAL A 145 -7.48 -18.04 -7.35
CA VAL A 145 -8.33 -16.87 -7.58
C VAL A 145 -7.57 -15.58 -7.29
N GLN A 146 -6.81 -15.55 -6.20
CA GLN A 146 -6.04 -14.37 -5.81
C GLN A 146 -4.97 -14.00 -6.84
N ALA A 147 -4.22 -14.99 -7.36
CA ALA A 147 -3.24 -14.73 -8.41
C ALA A 147 -3.89 -14.25 -9.72
N ALA A 148 -5.07 -14.79 -10.06
CA ALA A 148 -5.85 -14.33 -11.21
C ALA A 148 -6.35 -12.88 -11.04
N GLN A 149 -6.84 -12.54 -9.85
CA GLN A 149 -7.27 -11.19 -9.49
C GLN A 149 -6.10 -10.19 -9.49
N ASN A 150 -4.94 -10.60 -8.98
CA ASN A 150 -3.72 -9.80 -8.97
C ASN A 150 -3.25 -9.46 -10.40
N ALA A 151 -3.32 -10.43 -11.31
CA ALA A 151 -3.01 -10.20 -12.72
C ALA A 151 -3.95 -9.19 -13.40
N LEU A 152 -5.09 -8.83 -12.79
CA LEU A 152 -5.97 -7.78 -13.31
C LEU A 152 -5.50 -6.38 -12.99
N LEU A 153 -4.75 -6.28 -11.91
CA LEU A 153 -4.28 -5.04 -11.36
C LEU A 153 -2.91 -4.72 -11.94
N GLU A 154 -2.13 -5.73 -12.32
CA GLU A 154 -0.81 -5.61 -12.94
C GLU A 154 -0.84 -4.92 -14.31
N LYS A 155 -0.11 -3.81 -14.40
CA LYS A 155 0.16 -3.03 -15.60
C LYS A 155 1.46 -3.52 -16.24
N ASP A 156 1.62 -3.19 -17.53
CA ASP A 156 2.89 -3.38 -18.24
C ASP A 156 4.06 -2.79 -17.43
N PRO A 157 5.19 -3.50 -17.34
CA PRO A 157 6.35 -3.02 -16.58
C PRO A 157 6.94 -1.74 -17.16
N PRO A 158 7.72 -0.99 -16.34
CA PRO A 158 8.47 0.16 -16.82
C PRO A 158 9.29 -0.17 -18.07
N LYS A 159 9.36 0.78 -19.02
CA LYS A 159 10.04 0.60 -20.31
C LYS A 159 11.57 0.77 -20.20
N HIS A 160 12.17 0.24 -19.14
CA HIS A 160 13.61 0.16 -18.93
C HIS A 160 14.00 -1.19 -18.31
N THR A 161 15.30 -1.47 -18.30
CA THR A 161 15.84 -2.66 -17.65
C THR A 161 15.94 -2.41 -16.15
N GLU A 162 15.33 -3.29 -15.36
CA GLU A 162 15.38 -3.25 -13.90
C GLU A 162 16.83 -3.17 -13.38
N ASN A 163 17.13 -2.18 -12.55
CA ASN A 163 18.46 -1.98 -11.98
C ASN A 163 18.41 -1.24 -10.64
N THR A 164 18.95 -1.87 -9.59
CA THR A 164 18.96 -1.33 -8.22
C THR A 164 20.07 -0.32 -7.93
N ASP A 165 20.92 0.02 -8.90
CA ASP A 165 21.88 1.12 -8.77
C ASP A 165 21.15 2.47 -8.66
N ILE A 166 21.33 3.15 -7.53
CA ILE A 166 20.62 4.40 -7.24
C ILE A 166 20.90 5.50 -8.28
N ASN A 167 22.12 5.56 -8.84
CA ASN A 167 22.45 6.55 -9.88
C ASN A 167 21.72 6.30 -11.20
N THR A 168 21.27 5.07 -11.43
CA THR A 168 20.42 4.71 -12.56
C THR A 168 18.98 5.09 -12.25
N ILE A 169 18.47 4.73 -11.07
CA ILE A 169 17.10 5.05 -10.62
C ILE A 169 16.84 6.57 -10.63
N LEU A 170 17.80 7.38 -10.14
CA LEU A 170 17.69 8.85 -10.07
C LEU A 170 17.56 9.54 -11.43
N ARG A 171 17.83 8.84 -12.55
CA ARG A 171 17.64 9.38 -13.91
C ARG A 171 16.17 9.41 -14.33
N TYR A 172 15.33 8.63 -13.67
CA TYR A 172 13.89 8.56 -13.94
C TYR A 172 13.06 9.48 -13.03
N LYS A 173 13.73 10.28 -12.18
CA LYS A 173 13.02 11.24 -11.32
C LYS A 173 12.25 12.26 -12.15
N GLU A 174 11.15 12.71 -11.60
CA GLU A 174 10.31 13.77 -12.17
C GLU A 174 9.86 14.73 -11.06
N GLY A 175 9.02 15.71 -11.41
CA GLY A 175 8.43 16.62 -10.42
C GLY A 175 9.45 17.45 -9.64
N ASP A 176 10.58 17.82 -10.26
CA ASP A 176 11.60 18.65 -9.61
C ASP A 176 11.02 20.01 -9.22
N THR A 177 11.16 20.37 -7.94
CA THR A 177 10.62 21.61 -7.37
C THR A 177 11.70 22.62 -6.99
N HIS A 178 12.92 22.45 -7.50
CA HIS A 178 13.98 23.41 -7.28
C HIS A 178 13.60 24.81 -7.77
N SER A 179 13.83 25.81 -6.92
CA SER A 179 13.60 27.22 -7.25
C SER A 179 14.88 28.04 -7.09
N ASN A 180 15.18 28.87 -8.09
CA ASN A 180 16.23 29.89 -8.01
C ASN A 180 15.80 31.14 -7.21
N SER A 181 14.51 31.26 -6.87
CA SER A 181 13.93 32.48 -6.26
C SER A 181 13.76 32.38 -4.75
N THR A 182 13.61 31.17 -4.22
CA THR A 182 13.43 30.91 -2.79
C THR A 182 13.93 29.49 -2.47
N PRO A 183 14.61 29.25 -1.34
CA PRO A 183 15.02 27.90 -0.95
C PRO A 183 13.82 26.99 -0.64
N MET A 184 12.64 27.58 -0.45
CA MET A 184 11.39 26.87 -0.14
C MET A 184 10.82 26.09 -1.34
N GLY A 185 11.44 26.15 -2.52
CA GLY A 185 10.99 25.46 -3.73
C GLY A 185 9.91 26.21 -4.53
N THR A 186 9.57 25.67 -5.70
CA THR A 186 8.67 26.30 -6.69
C THR A 186 7.29 26.62 -6.15
N ASN A 187 6.79 25.85 -5.18
CA ASN A 187 5.51 26.09 -4.51
C ASN A 187 5.43 27.42 -3.75
N PHE A 188 6.58 28.05 -3.46
CA PHE A 188 6.67 29.32 -2.74
C PHE A 188 7.15 30.50 -3.62
N GLU A 189 7.34 30.27 -4.92
CA GLU A 189 7.64 31.33 -5.86
C GLU A 189 6.51 32.36 -5.92
N ASN A 190 6.89 33.63 -6.01
CA ASN A 190 5.95 34.76 -6.11
C ASN A 190 4.92 34.86 -4.97
N LYS A 191 5.12 34.13 -3.86
CA LYS A 191 4.28 34.22 -2.66
C LYS A 191 4.58 35.48 -1.83
N HIS A 192 3.69 35.76 -0.89
CA HIS A 192 3.72 36.93 0.00
C HIS A 192 5.08 37.16 0.67
N ASN A 193 5.51 38.41 0.72
CA ASN A 193 6.69 38.83 1.48
C ASN A 193 6.29 39.12 2.92
N THR A 194 6.91 38.45 3.89
CA THR A 194 6.61 38.64 5.30
C THR A 194 6.89 40.07 5.76
N THR A 195 5.86 40.72 6.27
CA THR A 195 5.85 42.04 6.90
C THR A 195 5.90 41.92 8.43
N ASP A 196 6.18 43.02 9.12
CA ASP A 196 6.16 43.06 10.59
C ASP A 196 4.77 42.72 11.16
N ALA A 197 3.70 43.14 10.49
CA ALA A 197 2.34 42.79 10.87
C ALA A 197 2.07 41.28 10.76
N ASP A 198 2.68 40.60 9.78
CA ASP A 198 2.62 39.13 9.70
C ASP A 198 3.32 38.49 10.90
N ARG A 199 4.53 38.96 11.22
CA ARG A 199 5.32 38.43 12.34
C ARG A 199 4.61 38.65 13.68
N GLU A 200 4.04 39.84 13.90
CA GLU A 200 3.26 40.14 15.09
C GLU A 200 2.01 39.25 15.19
N TRP A 201 1.28 39.07 14.09
CA TRP A 201 0.09 38.22 14.09
C TRP A 201 0.42 36.75 14.35
N LEU A 202 1.46 36.23 13.69
CA LEU A 202 1.89 34.84 13.80
C LEU A 202 2.44 34.53 15.20
N SER A 203 3.25 35.43 15.77
CA SER A 203 3.90 35.22 17.08
C SER A 203 2.93 35.31 18.26
N ASN A 204 1.77 35.98 18.12
CA ASN A 204 0.79 36.09 19.19
C ASN A 204 -0.03 34.78 19.35
N PRO A 205 0.09 34.04 20.48
CA PRO A 205 -0.62 32.77 20.69
C PRO A 205 -2.13 32.92 20.89
N SER A 206 -2.64 34.14 21.12
CA SER A 206 -4.07 34.42 21.21
C SER A 206 -4.76 34.53 19.85
N ASN A 207 -3.98 34.69 18.78
CA ASN A 207 -4.50 34.70 17.41
C ASN A 207 -4.70 33.25 16.95
N GLU A 208 -5.97 32.86 16.86
CA GLU A 208 -6.38 31.55 16.34
C GLU A 208 -6.49 31.57 14.81
N PRO A 209 -6.13 30.48 14.12
CA PRO A 209 -6.31 30.39 12.68
C PRO A 209 -7.78 30.26 12.27
N ASP A 210 -8.00 30.35 10.95
CA ASP A 210 -9.31 30.10 10.36
C ASP A 210 -9.76 28.67 10.68
N LYS A 211 -11.05 28.51 10.96
CA LYS A 211 -11.65 27.22 11.26
C LYS A 211 -11.86 26.43 9.95
N VAL A 212 -11.72 25.12 10.04
CA VAL A 212 -12.02 24.18 8.96
C VAL A 212 -13.50 23.77 9.04
N ALA A 213 -14.13 23.53 7.87
CA ALA A 213 -15.54 23.18 7.79
C ALA A 213 -15.91 21.98 8.69
N GLY A 214 -17.01 22.11 9.44
CA GLY A 214 -17.46 21.11 10.42
C GLY A 214 -16.88 21.28 11.83
N LEU A 215 -15.83 22.10 12.00
CA LEU A 215 -15.23 22.39 13.30
C LEU A 215 -15.50 23.85 13.69
N THR A 216 -16.09 24.07 14.85
CA THR A 216 -16.77 25.33 15.16
C THR A 216 -16.16 26.09 16.33
N GLN A 217 -15.30 25.47 17.14
CA GLN A 217 -14.83 26.08 18.39
C GLN A 217 -13.40 25.70 18.75
N TRP A 218 -12.66 26.67 19.29
CA TRP A 218 -11.35 26.50 19.89
C TRP A 218 -11.51 26.20 21.38
N LYS A 219 -11.14 25.00 21.84
CA LYS A 219 -11.28 24.58 23.24
C LYS A 219 -9.93 24.27 23.85
N LYS A 220 -9.67 24.82 25.04
CA LYS A 220 -8.48 24.49 25.84
C LYS A 220 -8.45 22.98 26.14
N LYS A 221 -7.30 22.35 25.93
CA LYS A 221 -7.04 20.95 26.27
C LYS A 221 -5.70 20.82 26.99
N THR A 222 -5.55 19.76 27.77
CA THR A 222 -4.25 19.41 28.38
C THR A 222 -3.33 18.83 27.32
N VAL A 223 -2.13 19.39 27.22
CA VAL A 223 -1.10 18.96 26.28
C VAL A 223 -0.09 18.08 27.01
N LYS A 224 0.25 16.94 26.40
CA LYS A 224 1.42 16.14 26.75
C LYS A 224 2.27 16.05 25.49
N LEU A 225 3.22 16.97 25.34
CA LEU A 225 4.02 17.12 24.11
C LEU A 225 4.59 15.78 23.65
N TYR A 226 5.31 15.07 24.53
CA TYR A 226 6.04 13.84 24.19
C TYR A 226 5.56 12.66 25.05
N PRO A 227 4.47 11.96 24.67
CA PRO A 227 3.86 10.95 25.54
C PRO A 227 4.74 9.73 25.81
N TYR A 228 5.65 9.42 24.89
CA TYR A 228 6.61 8.31 24.96
C TYR A 228 8.04 8.78 25.31
N GLY A 229 8.21 10.01 25.79
CA GLY A 229 9.51 10.63 26.05
C GLY A 229 10.10 11.34 24.84
N ASP A 230 10.17 10.65 23.70
CA ASP A 230 10.54 11.21 22.41
C ASP A 230 9.34 11.29 21.46
N PRO A 231 9.34 12.22 20.49
CA PRO A 231 8.41 12.16 19.37
C PRO A 231 8.42 10.79 18.69
N LYS A 232 7.23 10.22 18.47
CA LYS A 232 7.03 8.97 17.73
C LYS A 232 5.99 9.18 16.63
N PRO A 233 6.06 8.43 15.52
CA PRO A 233 5.01 8.46 14.50
C PRO A 233 3.60 8.21 15.09
N ALA A 234 3.49 7.35 16.11
CA ALA A 234 2.25 7.08 16.85
C ALA A 234 1.62 8.30 17.57
N ASP A 235 2.35 9.42 17.69
CA ASP A 235 1.84 10.69 18.22
C ASP A 235 1.03 11.47 17.17
N VAL A 236 1.04 11.01 15.92
CA VAL A 236 0.40 11.63 14.75
C VAL A 236 -0.72 10.72 14.25
N ASN A 237 -1.95 11.08 14.62
CA ASN A 237 -3.18 10.41 14.18
C ASN A 237 -4.15 11.48 13.69
N GLN A 238 -4.37 11.53 12.37
CA GLN A 238 -5.26 12.50 11.73
C GLN A 238 -6.72 12.22 12.09
N HIS A 239 -7.50 13.28 12.34
CA HIS A 239 -8.92 13.20 12.66
C HIS A 239 -9.84 13.70 11.55
N SER A 240 -10.25 14.96 11.64
CA SER A 240 -11.35 15.52 10.84
C SER A 240 -10.88 16.52 9.80
N ILE A 241 -9.60 16.87 9.77
CA ILE A 241 -8.99 17.82 8.82
C ILE A 241 -8.31 17.02 7.71
N GLY A 242 -8.58 17.34 6.45
CA GLY A 242 -8.04 16.62 5.28
C GLY A 242 -6.60 17.00 4.92
N ASP A 243 -5.67 16.98 5.86
CA ASP A 243 -4.27 17.43 5.73
C ASP A 243 -3.25 16.28 5.81
N CYS A 244 -3.59 15.12 5.22
CA CYS A 244 -2.86 13.86 5.44
C CYS A 244 -1.38 13.93 5.05
N CYS A 245 -1.05 14.72 4.03
CA CYS A 245 0.32 15.03 3.63
C CYS A 245 1.13 15.65 4.78
N CYS A 246 0.56 16.61 5.52
CA CYS A 246 1.21 17.23 6.67
C CYS A 246 1.44 16.20 7.78
N MET A 247 0.45 15.32 8.01
CA MET A 247 0.57 14.26 9.00
C MET A 247 1.61 13.20 8.63
N ALA A 248 1.72 12.86 7.34
CA ALA A 248 2.77 11.98 6.84
C ALA A 248 4.17 12.61 7.00
N VAL A 249 4.30 13.92 6.77
CA VAL A 249 5.54 14.69 7.04
C VAL A 249 5.89 14.65 8.52
N PHE A 250 4.93 14.89 9.43
CA PHE A 250 5.19 14.83 10.87
C PHE A 250 5.61 13.45 11.33
N ALA A 251 4.95 12.40 10.85
CA ALA A 251 5.37 11.03 11.13
C ALA A 251 6.78 10.74 10.58
N SER A 252 7.15 11.31 9.42
CA SER A 252 8.51 11.22 8.88
C SER A 252 9.53 11.94 9.77
N PHE A 253 9.23 13.15 10.26
CA PHE A 253 10.09 13.85 11.22
C PHE A 253 10.30 13.03 12.50
N ALA A 254 9.24 12.46 13.05
CA ALA A 254 9.35 11.65 14.28
C ALA A 254 10.14 10.35 14.06
N TYR A 255 10.14 9.82 12.84
CA TYR A 255 10.87 8.62 12.47
C TYR A 255 12.36 8.89 12.20
N LEU A 256 12.66 9.95 11.45
CA LEU A 256 14.01 10.25 10.96
C LEU A 256 14.79 11.21 11.88
N CYS A 257 14.11 12.19 12.48
CA CYS A 257 14.74 13.29 13.20
C CYS A 257 13.92 13.79 14.41
N PRO A 258 13.61 12.93 15.41
CA PRO A 258 12.75 13.30 16.54
C PRO A 258 13.27 14.51 17.35
N ASP A 259 14.58 14.71 17.43
CA ASP A 259 15.15 15.86 18.13
C ASP A 259 14.96 17.19 17.37
N PHE A 260 14.73 17.14 16.05
CA PHE A 260 14.34 18.33 15.29
C PHE A 260 13.02 18.90 15.81
N ILE A 261 12.02 18.04 16.04
CA ILE A 261 10.70 18.43 16.56
C ILE A 261 10.85 19.14 17.92
N LYS A 262 11.68 18.59 18.81
CA LYS A 262 11.98 19.24 20.10
C LYS A 262 12.70 20.57 19.91
N SER A 263 13.59 20.67 18.94
CA SER A 263 14.36 21.89 18.68
C SER A 263 13.51 23.07 18.19
N ILE A 264 12.40 22.78 17.47
CA ILE A 264 11.54 23.82 16.91
C ILE A 264 10.38 24.22 17.82
N ILE A 265 10.07 23.45 18.87
CA ILE A 265 8.99 23.74 19.81
C ILE A 265 9.57 24.23 21.14
N THR A 266 9.19 25.44 21.53
CA THR A 266 9.41 25.97 22.89
C THR A 266 8.09 25.95 23.66
N ASP A 267 8.06 25.28 24.82
CA ASP A 267 6.97 25.41 25.80
C ASP A 267 7.21 26.64 26.67
N ASN A 268 6.26 27.58 26.69
CA ASN A 268 6.39 28.83 27.42
C ASN A 268 5.94 28.72 28.90
N GLY A 269 5.50 27.54 29.35
CA GLY A 269 5.10 27.27 30.74
C GLY A 269 3.77 27.87 31.15
N ASN A 270 2.98 28.37 30.19
CA ASN A 270 1.71 29.07 30.42
C ASN A 270 0.61 28.62 29.44
N ASP A 271 0.61 27.33 29.06
CA ASP A 271 -0.31 26.74 28.08
C ASP A 271 -0.21 27.35 26.67
N THR A 272 0.94 27.96 26.36
CA THR A 272 1.29 28.43 25.01
C THR A 272 2.64 27.87 24.59
N TYR A 273 2.81 27.77 23.27
CA TYR A 273 3.99 27.21 22.64
C TYR A 273 4.46 28.14 21.52
N THR A 274 5.75 28.15 21.28
CA THR A 274 6.34 28.85 20.13
C THR A 274 6.97 27.82 19.20
N VAL A 275 6.56 27.84 17.94
CA VAL A 275 7.09 26.99 16.88
C VAL A 275 7.97 27.81 15.96
N LYS A 276 9.23 27.43 15.83
CA LYS A 276 10.15 28.00 14.83
C LYS A 276 9.83 27.42 13.46
N MET A 277 9.55 28.30 12.50
CA MET A 277 9.16 27.95 11.13
C MET A 277 9.92 28.82 10.13
N TYR A 278 9.69 28.61 8.84
CA TYR A 278 10.23 29.38 7.74
C TYR A 278 9.12 30.03 6.94
N ASP A 279 9.30 31.28 6.59
CA ASP A 279 8.38 32.04 5.76
C ASP A 279 8.52 31.69 4.27
N PRO A 280 7.65 32.22 3.38
CA PRO A 280 7.70 31.86 1.97
C PRO A 280 9.02 32.21 1.24
N LYS A 281 9.88 33.01 1.87
CA LYS A 281 11.19 33.42 1.35
C LYS A 281 12.35 32.69 2.05
N GLY A 282 12.05 31.71 2.89
CA GLY A 282 13.06 30.93 3.61
C GLY A 282 13.65 31.66 4.82
N GLN A 283 13.03 32.74 5.30
CA GLN A 283 13.46 33.40 6.53
C GLN A 283 12.77 32.80 7.74
N THR A 284 13.49 32.65 8.85
CA THR A 284 12.91 32.12 10.08
C THR A 284 11.85 33.06 10.65
N ILE A 285 10.76 32.47 11.14
CA ILE A 285 9.66 33.12 11.85
C ILE A 285 9.30 32.32 13.09
N ASN A 286 8.70 32.98 14.08
CA ASN A 286 8.14 32.34 15.26
C ASN A 286 6.61 32.37 15.18
N VAL A 287 5.99 31.20 15.29
CA VAL A 287 4.55 31.04 15.32
C VAL A 287 4.13 30.67 16.74
N GLY A 288 3.43 31.58 17.42
CA GLY A 288 2.88 31.34 18.75
C GLY A 288 1.54 30.63 18.65
N VAL A 289 1.33 29.59 19.44
CA VAL A 289 0.07 28.82 19.52
C VAL A 289 -0.35 28.60 20.96
N SER A 290 -1.64 28.71 21.24
CA SER A 290 -2.23 28.30 22.53
C SER A 290 -2.58 26.81 22.53
N SER A 291 -2.78 26.25 23.73
CA SER A 291 -3.35 24.90 23.94
C SER A 291 -4.84 24.74 23.58
N ASN A 292 -5.46 25.76 22.99
CA ASN A 292 -6.80 25.59 22.43
C ASN A 292 -6.72 24.74 21.16
N VAL A 293 -7.47 23.66 21.06
CA VAL A 293 -7.55 22.84 19.86
C VAL A 293 -8.88 23.03 19.15
N LEU A 294 -8.88 22.87 17.82
CA LEU A 294 -10.09 23.02 17.03
C LEU A 294 -10.98 21.79 17.20
N CYS A 295 -12.22 22.03 17.63
CA CYS A 295 -13.22 21.01 17.92
C CYS A 295 -14.52 21.21 17.13
N ASP A 296 -15.28 20.12 16.98
CA ASP A 296 -16.68 20.17 16.54
C ASP A 296 -17.58 20.81 17.61
N GLU A 297 -18.89 20.93 17.34
CA GLU A 297 -19.86 21.51 18.28
C GLU A 297 -20.00 20.73 19.61
N ASN A 298 -19.76 19.42 19.58
CA ASN A 298 -19.80 18.54 20.74
C ASN A 298 -18.52 18.60 21.59
N GLY A 299 -17.45 19.20 21.08
CA GLY A 299 -16.15 19.30 21.74
C GLY A 299 -15.19 18.16 21.45
N ASN A 300 -15.50 17.33 20.45
CA ASN A 300 -14.58 16.33 19.91
C ASN A 300 -13.46 17.04 19.14
N VAL A 301 -12.24 16.57 19.29
CA VAL A 301 -11.06 17.17 18.66
C VAL A 301 -11.09 16.85 17.17
N GLY A 302 -10.99 17.88 16.32
CA GLY A 302 -10.92 17.70 14.87
C GLY A 302 -9.49 17.69 14.32
N GLN A 303 -8.57 18.29 15.07
CA GLN A 303 -7.12 18.26 14.85
C GLN A 303 -6.51 16.89 15.08
N CYS A 304 -5.30 16.66 14.57
CA CYS A 304 -4.55 15.45 14.85
C CYS A 304 -4.24 15.28 16.35
N THR A 305 -4.13 14.03 16.81
CA THR A 305 -3.77 13.70 18.19
C THR A 305 -2.78 12.54 18.25
N GLY A 306 -2.17 12.34 19.41
CA GLY A 306 -1.60 11.04 19.77
C GLY A 306 -2.66 9.98 20.04
N LYS A 307 -2.22 8.78 20.41
CA LYS A 307 -3.12 7.70 20.84
C LYS A 307 -4.02 8.14 21.99
N ASN A 308 -5.26 7.63 22.00
CA ASN A 308 -6.28 7.96 23.00
C ASN A 308 -6.65 9.45 23.07
N ASN A 309 -6.69 10.14 21.92
CA ASN A 309 -7.07 11.56 21.80
C ASN A 309 -6.21 12.52 22.62
N LEU A 310 -4.95 12.13 22.86
CA LEU A 310 -4.00 12.93 23.60
C LEU A 310 -3.47 14.08 22.74
N ILE A 311 -3.47 15.30 23.27
CA ILE A 311 -2.89 16.44 22.56
C ILE A 311 -1.36 16.39 22.70
N THR A 312 -0.66 16.29 21.58
CA THR A 312 0.81 16.06 21.52
C THR A 312 1.51 17.21 20.79
N TRP A 313 2.83 17.09 20.61
CA TRP A 313 3.61 17.96 19.73
C TRP A 313 3.01 18.06 18.32
N ALA A 314 2.41 16.98 17.80
CA ALA A 314 1.83 16.96 16.46
C ALA A 314 0.64 17.92 16.34
N THR A 315 -0.24 17.95 17.35
CA THR A 315 -1.37 18.88 17.41
C THR A 315 -0.92 20.35 17.44
N ILE A 316 0.20 20.62 18.13
CA ILE A 316 0.81 21.95 18.23
C ILE A 316 1.38 22.38 16.86
N LEU A 317 2.10 21.49 16.17
CA LEU A 317 2.63 21.78 14.83
C LEU A 317 1.53 21.93 13.78
N GLU A 318 0.47 21.10 13.83
CA GLU A 318 -0.68 21.21 12.92
C GLU A 318 -1.35 22.59 13.08
N LYS A 319 -1.55 23.05 14.33
CA LYS A 319 -2.09 24.38 14.59
C LYS A 319 -1.17 25.50 14.10
N ALA A 320 0.14 25.34 14.23
CA ALA A 320 1.11 26.30 13.69
C ALA A 320 1.05 26.36 12.15
N MET A 321 0.92 25.21 11.48
CA MET A 321 0.67 25.13 10.04
C MET A 321 -0.64 25.83 9.66
N MET A 322 -1.73 25.62 10.41
CA MET A 322 -3.00 26.30 10.16
C MET A 322 -2.85 27.83 10.27
N LYS A 323 -2.12 28.34 11.26
CA LYS A 323 -1.80 29.78 11.37
C LYS A 323 -0.98 30.28 10.19
N TYR A 324 0.03 29.52 9.78
CA TYR A 324 0.84 29.83 8.61
C TYR A 324 -0.03 29.95 7.35
N VAL A 325 -0.91 28.98 7.12
CA VAL A 325 -1.82 28.94 5.97
C VAL A 325 -2.83 30.09 6.02
N THR A 326 -3.47 30.35 7.17
CA THR A 326 -4.38 31.49 7.34
C THR A 326 -3.70 32.81 7.00
N ARG A 327 -2.44 32.98 7.44
CA ARG A 327 -1.75 34.26 7.26
C ARG A 327 -1.24 34.46 5.84
N TYR A 328 -0.55 33.47 5.28
CA TYR A 328 0.10 33.59 3.98
C TYR A 328 -0.81 33.22 2.81
N LYS A 329 -1.83 32.39 3.03
CA LYS A 329 -2.81 31.94 2.01
C LYS A 329 -2.16 31.36 0.75
N ASN A 330 -0.99 30.72 0.91
CA ASN A 330 -0.24 30.14 -0.20
C ASN A 330 -0.89 28.87 -0.75
N THR A 331 -1.65 28.17 0.11
CA THR A 331 -2.36 26.91 -0.13
C THR A 331 -3.58 26.82 0.83
N GLY A 332 -4.37 25.74 0.76
CA GLY A 332 -5.38 25.39 1.75
C GLY A 332 -4.83 24.49 2.86
N VAL A 333 -5.51 24.45 4.01
CA VAL A 333 -5.20 23.49 5.09
C VAL A 333 -5.52 22.07 4.64
N GLU A 334 -6.72 21.87 4.07
CA GLU A 334 -7.07 20.60 3.44
C GLU A 334 -6.40 20.45 2.09
N GLY A 335 -5.82 19.28 1.80
CA GLY A 335 -5.10 19.01 0.56
C GLY A 335 -3.75 19.71 0.46
N ILE A 336 -3.17 20.14 1.59
CA ILE A 336 -1.84 20.74 1.61
C ILE A 336 -0.80 19.78 0.99
N PRO A 337 0.01 20.20 0.00
CA PRO A 337 1.02 19.33 -0.60
C PRO A 337 2.23 19.14 0.32
N ILE A 338 2.93 18.00 0.19
CA ILE A 338 4.11 17.65 1.01
C ILE A 338 5.24 18.68 0.80
N GLU A 339 5.35 19.20 -0.42
CA GLU A 339 6.27 20.24 -0.89
C GLU A 339 5.93 21.64 -0.35
N VAL A 340 4.86 21.77 0.43
CA VAL A 340 4.56 22.95 1.26
C VAL A 340 4.62 22.62 2.74
N ALA A 341 4.11 21.44 3.13
CA ALA A 341 4.06 20.98 4.51
C ALA A 341 5.45 20.76 5.13
N SER A 342 6.41 20.17 4.42
CA SER A 342 7.78 20.01 4.93
C SER A 342 8.55 21.33 4.98
N PRO A 343 8.62 22.11 3.87
CA PRO A 343 9.52 23.28 3.81
C PRO A 343 9.17 24.37 4.81
N MET A 344 7.89 24.54 5.18
CA MET A 344 7.51 25.53 6.19
C MET A 344 8.13 25.27 7.57
N PHE A 345 8.55 24.03 7.86
CA PHE A 345 9.29 23.70 9.08
C PHE A 345 10.79 23.58 8.83
N THR A 346 11.22 23.05 7.68
CA THR A 346 12.63 22.72 7.40
C THR A 346 13.41 23.83 6.70
N GLY A 347 12.74 24.74 6.01
CA GLY A 347 13.36 25.82 5.24
C GLY A 347 13.88 25.43 3.87
N ASP A 348 13.63 24.20 3.42
CA ASP A 348 14.05 23.69 2.11
C ASP A 348 12.90 22.94 1.46
N GLY A 349 12.55 23.32 0.23
CA GLY A 349 11.50 22.67 -0.55
C GLY A 349 11.95 22.14 -1.90
N ASN A 350 13.25 21.92 -2.06
CA ASN A 350 13.72 21.05 -3.12
C ASN A 350 13.15 19.65 -2.90
N SER A 351 12.61 19.07 -3.97
CA SER A 351 12.04 17.73 -3.96
C SER A 351 11.95 17.17 -5.36
N PHE A 352 11.75 15.86 -5.44
CA PHE A 352 11.44 15.13 -6.66
C PHE A 352 10.49 13.99 -6.34
N ALA A 353 9.93 13.39 -7.39
CA ALA A 353 8.92 12.36 -7.29
C ALA A 353 9.10 11.25 -8.35
N TYR A 354 8.32 10.19 -8.17
CA TYR A 354 8.10 9.12 -9.13
C TYR A 354 6.62 8.76 -9.16
N SER A 355 6.02 8.81 -10.36
CA SER A 355 4.64 8.39 -10.58
C SER A 355 4.45 6.88 -10.39
N PRO A 356 3.20 6.43 -10.17
CA PRO A 356 2.87 5.01 -10.14
C PRO A 356 3.35 4.27 -11.40
N ASN A 357 3.87 3.06 -11.20
CA ASN A 357 4.39 2.16 -12.25
C ASN A 357 5.60 2.70 -13.03
N SER A 358 6.30 3.70 -12.49
CA SER A 358 7.55 4.20 -13.08
C SER A 358 8.78 3.38 -12.69
N LEU A 359 8.73 2.62 -11.60
CA LEU A 359 9.83 1.82 -11.06
C LEU A 359 9.43 0.35 -10.89
N TYR A 360 10.41 -0.55 -10.95
CA TYR A 360 10.24 -1.93 -10.50
C TYR A 360 10.22 -2.02 -8.96
N THR A 361 9.72 -3.14 -8.43
CA THR A 361 9.65 -3.35 -6.97
C THR A 361 11.02 -3.26 -6.30
N SER A 362 12.07 -3.83 -6.90
CA SER A 362 13.43 -3.78 -6.36
C SER A 362 14.02 -2.37 -6.42
N GLU A 363 13.68 -1.58 -7.45
CA GLU A 363 14.13 -0.20 -7.62
C GLU A 363 13.46 0.73 -6.60
N LEU A 364 12.15 0.59 -6.39
CA LEU A 364 11.45 1.36 -5.37
C LEU A 364 11.98 1.04 -3.97
N LYS A 365 12.28 -0.23 -3.68
CA LYS A 365 12.95 -0.63 -2.43
C LYS A 365 14.28 0.11 -2.26
N ALA A 366 15.17 0.03 -3.25
CA ALA A 366 16.47 0.68 -3.22
C ALA A 366 16.35 2.20 -3.07
N LEU A 367 15.36 2.81 -3.74
CA LEU A 367 15.06 4.24 -3.63
C LEU A 367 14.61 4.60 -2.21
N VAL A 368 13.69 3.85 -1.60
CA VAL A 368 13.22 4.09 -0.23
C VAL A 368 14.36 3.97 0.78
N GLU A 369 15.16 2.91 0.70
CA GLU A 369 16.31 2.70 1.57
C GLU A 369 17.32 3.86 1.48
N TRP A 370 17.70 4.23 0.26
CA TRP A 370 18.60 5.35 0.03
C TRP A 370 18.01 6.68 0.50
N GLY A 371 16.73 6.94 0.20
CA GLY A 371 16.07 8.19 0.56
C GLY A 371 16.04 8.41 2.07
N LEU A 372 15.68 7.37 2.83
CA LEU A 372 15.64 7.40 4.29
C LEU A 372 17.05 7.55 4.89
N ASP A 373 18.06 6.86 4.34
CA ASP A 373 19.46 7.00 4.76
C ASP A 373 20.00 8.44 4.52
N GLN A 374 19.63 9.04 3.39
CA GLN A 374 19.95 10.44 3.10
C GLN A 374 19.08 11.43 3.88
N GLY A 375 18.08 10.97 4.62
CA GLY A 375 17.19 11.80 5.44
C GLY A 375 16.11 12.54 4.66
N TYR A 376 15.82 12.14 3.43
CA TYR A 376 14.69 12.70 2.69
C TYR A 376 13.39 12.46 3.46
N ILE A 377 12.57 13.51 3.53
CA ILE A 377 11.21 13.40 4.02
C ILE A 377 10.40 12.68 2.94
N THR A 378 10.23 11.37 3.15
CA THR A 378 9.77 10.43 2.12
C THR A 378 8.33 10.03 2.38
N CYS A 379 7.43 10.48 1.52
CA CYS A 379 5.99 10.28 1.63
C CYS A 379 5.39 9.93 0.26
N GLY A 380 4.18 9.39 0.21
CA GLY A 380 3.51 9.07 -1.04
C GLY A 380 2.15 8.43 -0.84
N GLY A 381 1.56 7.89 -1.89
CA GLY A 381 0.21 7.36 -1.88
C GLY A 381 0.02 6.14 -2.78
N PHE A 382 -1.24 5.76 -2.95
CA PHE A 382 -1.66 4.71 -3.86
C PHE A 382 -2.70 5.25 -4.83
N ASN A 383 -2.63 4.84 -6.10
CA ASN A 383 -3.68 5.11 -7.08
C ASN A 383 -4.71 3.98 -7.24
N VAL A 384 -4.62 2.92 -6.43
CA VAL A 384 -5.59 1.83 -6.35
C VAL A 384 -5.93 1.58 -4.88
N GLU A 385 -7.22 1.44 -4.58
CA GLU A 385 -7.74 1.21 -3.23
C GLU A 385 -7.93 -0.28 -2.93
N GLY A 386 -7.96 -0.62 -1.64
CA GLY A 386 -8.39 -1.94 -1.16
C GLY A 386 -7.39 -3.08 -1.40
N LEU A 387 -6.16 -2.80 -1.83
CA LEU A 387 -5.14 -3.83 -1.98
C LEU A 387 -4.63 -4.26 -0.61
N PRO A 388 -4.50 -5.57 -0.33
CA PRO A 388 -4.06 -6.06 0.98
C PRO A 388 -2.59 -5.73 1.24
N CYS A 389 -2.30 -5.19 2.42
CA CYS A 389 -0.94 -4.87 2.89
C CYS A 389 -0.81 -5.23 4.38
N GLY A 390 -0.53 -6.52 4.65
CA GLY A 390 -0.56 -7.08 6.00
C GLY A 390 -1.97 -7.10 6.58
N LYS A 391 -2.16 -6.54 7.78
CA LYS A 391 -3.48 -6.39 8.43
C LYS A 391 -4.35 -5.28 7.85
N LEU A 392 -3.81 -4.44 6.96
CA LEU A 392 -4.47 -3.25 6.43
C LEU A 392 -4.65 -3.35 4.92
N SER A 393 -5.23 -2.30 4.33
CA SER A 393 -5.37 -2.19 2.88
C SER A 393 -5.07 -0.77 2.41
N THR A 394 -4.72 -0.65 1.13
CA THR A 394 -4.42 0.64 0.50
C THR A 394 -5.65 1.56 0.51
N VAL A 395 -5.38 2.86 0.60
CA VAL A 395 -6.38 3.93 0.52
C VAL A 395 -5.89 4.93 -0.51
N THR A 396 -6.74 5.27 -1.46
CA THR A 396 -6.48 6.30 -2.47
C THR A 396 -6.77 7.69 -1.92
N TYR A 397 -6.28 8.72 -2.59
CA TYR A 397 -6.47 10.12 -2.15
C TYR A 397 -5.94 10.39 -0.74
N HIS A 398 -4.88 9.68 -0.35
CA HIS A 398 -4.32 9.71 0.99
C HIS A 398 -2.80 9.55 0.99
N ALA A 399 -2.12 10.30 1.85
CA ALA A 399 -0.67 10.27 1.99
C ALA A 399 -0.24 9.34 3.12
N PHE A 400 0.90 8.68 2.92
CA PHE A 400 1.53 7.73 3.83
C PHE A 400 3.01 8.08 3.97
N THR A 401 3.60 7.73 5.11
CA THR A 401 5.03 7.86 5.36
C THR A 401 5.75 6.56 4.97
N PHE A 402 6.84 6.61 4.20
CA PHE A 402 7.68 5.44 3.95
C PHE A 402 8.62 5.16 5.12
N MET A 403 8.80 3.88 5.45
CA MET A 403 9.67 3.41 6.54
C MET A 403 10.29 2.06 6.20
N LEU A 404 11.38 1.71 6.89
CA LEU A 404 12.02 0.40 6.72
C LEU A 404 11.15 -0.73 7.30
N SER A 405 11.18 -1.88 6.62
CA SER A 405 10.53 -3.12 7.05
C SER A 405 11.44 -3.95 7.94
N ASP A 406 10.87 -4.70 8.88
CA ASP A 406 11.53 -5.71 9.69
C ASP A 406 11.52 -7.11 9.03
N ASP A 407 10.75 -7.27 7.95
CA ASP A 407 10.72 -8.45 7.08
C ASP A 407 10.87 -7.99 5.62
N GLU A 408 12.11 -7.79 5.18
CA GLU A 408 12.40 -7.35 3.81
C GLU A 408 12.16 -8.43 2.75
N GLU A 409 12.04 -9.70 3.14
CA GLU A 409 11.80 -10.81 2.20
C GLU A 409 10.36 -10.80 1.69
N THR A 410 9.40 -10.53 2.58
CA THR A 410 7.98 -10.48 2.22
C THR A 410 7.48 -9.05 2.01
N SER A 411 8.13 -8.07 2.63
CA SER A 411 7.75 -6.67 2.58
C SER A 411 8.96 -5.75 2.35
N PRO A 412 9.21 -5.27 1.12
CA PRO A 412 10.44 -4.53 0.80
C PRO A 412 10.62 -3.25 1.63
N PHE A 413 9.51 -2.65 2.06
CA PHE A 413 9.42 -1.49 2.94
C PHE A 413 8.00 -1.45 3.51
N VAL A 414 7.76 -0.59 4.51
CA VAL A 414 6.41 -0.36 5.04
C VAL A 414 5.97 1.07 4.82
N MET A 415 4.67 1.28 4.71
CA MET A 415 4.07 2.61 4.62
C MET A 415 3.15 2.83 5.81
N ARG A 416 3.26 3.95 6.53
CA ARG A 416 2.39 4.26 7.66
C ARG A 416 1.25 5.17 7.24
N ASN A 417 0.02 4.68 7.40
CA ASN A 417 -1.19 5.48 7.30
C ASN A 417 -1.28 6.43 8.51
N PRO A 418 -1.29 7.77 8.33
CA PRO A 418 -1.38 8.73 9.42
C PRO A 418 -2.72 8.73 10.16
N TRP A 419 -3.70 7.90 9.78
CA TRP A 419 -4.86 7.58 10.61
C TRP A 419 -4.51 6.72 11.83
N GLY A 420 -3.38 6.02 11.79
CA GLY A 420 -2.86 5.27 12.94
C GLY A 420 -3.76 4.13 13.40
N TRP A 421 -4.50 3.50 12.49
CA TRP A 421 -5.50 2.48 12.79
C TRP A 421 -4.96 1.24 13.51
N TYR A 422 -5.85 0.64 14.32
CA TYR A 422 -5.70 -0.65 15.00
C TYR A 422 -4.49 -0.74 15.94
N ASP A 423 -4.16 -1.96 16.34
CA ASP A 423 -2.98 -2.33 17.13
C ASP A 423 -1.66 -2.18 16.36
N VAL A 424 -1.72 -1.97 15.03
CA VAL A 424 -0.56 -1.82 14.14
C VAL A 424 -0.15 -0.38 13.86
N ASP A 425 -0.85 0.61 14.45
CA ASP A 425 -0.55 2.03 14.26
C ASP A 425 -0.52 2.48 12.78
N GLY A 426 -1.43 1.94 11.97
CA GLY A 426 -1.47 2.25 10.55
C GLY A 426 -0.28 1.73 9.74
N LYS A 427 0.56 0.82 10.26
CA LYS A 427 1.66 0.17 9.51
C LYS A 427 1.09 -0.76 8.43
N LEU A 428 1.31 -0.43 7.16
CA LEU A 428 1.03 -1.28 6.00
C LEU A 428 2.31 -2.06 5.65
N GLU A 429 2.24 -3.38 5.73
CA GLU A 429 3.28 -4.29 5.22
C GLU A 429 3.08 -4.41 3.71
N ILE A 430 3.82 -3.61 2.93
CA ILE A 430 3.71 -3.58 1.48
C ILE A 430 4.20 -4.93 0.95
N PRO A 431 3.41 -5.71 0.20
CA PRO A 431 3.86 -7.00 -0.29
C PRO A 431 4.93 -6.84 -1.37
N TYR A 432 5.87 -7.79 -1.41
CA TYR A 432 6.85 -7.91 -2.49
C TYR A 432 6.18 -8.44 -3.78
N ASP A 433 5.33 -7.62 -4.39
CA ASP A 433 4.67 -7.92 -5.66
C ASP A 433 4.57 -6.67 -6.55
N ARG A 434 4.21 -6.87 -7.82
CA ARG A 434 3.95 -5.76 -8.73
C ARG A 434 2.55 -5.18 -8.56
N THR A 435 1.58 -6.02 -8.21
CA THR A 435 0.17 -5.67 -8.03
C THR A 435 -0.01 -4.41 -7.17
N THR A 436 0.65 -4.37 -6.02
CA THR A 436 0.60 -3.25 -5.08
C THR A 436 1.63 -2.18 -5.44
N VAL A 437 2.88 -2.57 -5.68
CA VAL A 437 3.98 -1.61 -5.78
C VAL A 437 3.86 -0.67 -6.99
N GLN A 438 3.34 -1.15 -8.12
CA GLN A 438 3.10 -0.31 -9.29
C GLN A 438 2.04 0.79 -9.06
N THR A 439 1.29 0.73 -7.97
CA THR A 439 0.23 1.70 -7.67
C THR A 439 0.75 2.87 -6.84
N ILE A 440 1.98 2.74 -6.33
CA ILE A 440 2.61 3.66 -5.40
C ILE A 440 3.23 4.83 -6.15
N ASP A 441 2.87 6.05 -5.75
CA ASP A 441 3.70 7.24 -6.01
C ASP A 441 4.59 7.52 -4.79
N ILE A 442 5.76 8.10 -5.03
CA ILE A 442 6.70 8.48 -3.97
C ILE A 442 7.22 9.89 -4.23
N ARG A 443 7.33 10.68 -3.15
CA ARG A 443 7.83 12.05 -3.12
C ARG A 443 8.90 12.16 -2.05
N MET A 444 10.00 12.80 -2.41
CA MET A 444 11.17 12.98 -1.55
C MET A 444 11.50 14.46 -1.44
N VAL A 445 11.26 15.05 -0.27
CA VAL A 445 11.61 16.44 0.02
C VAL A 445 12.91 16.49 0.80
N ASP A 446 13.79 17.40 0.41
CA ASP A 446 15.05 17.62 1.12
C ASP A 446 14.80 17.96 2.61
N PRO A 447 15.60 17.42 3.53
CA PRO A 447 15.38 17.59 4.96
C PRO A 447 15.63 19.01 5.48
N GLY A 448 16.32 19.87 4.71
CA GLY A 448 16.69 21.22 5.13
C GLY A 448 17.33 21.23 6.54
N ALA A 449 16.81 22.08 7.42
CA ALA A 449 17.27 22.21 8.80
C ALA A 449 17.14 20.92 9.64
N ALA A 450 16.26 19.99 9.26
CA ALA A 450 16.07 18.73 9.97
C ALA A 450 17.27 17.77 9.79
N LYS A 451 18.08 17.95 8.74
CA LYS A 451 19.24 17.09 8.42
C LYS A 451 20.23 16.97 9.58
N TYR A 452 20.36 18.02 10.39
CA TYR A 452 21.30 18.08 11.51
C TYR A 452 20.82 17.34 12.78
N TYR A 453 19.61 16.79 12.75
CA TYR A 453 18.97 16.10 13.88
C TYR A 453 18.56 14.67 13.52
N MET A 454 19.10 14.15 12.41
CA MET A 454 18.88 12.78 11.97
C MET A 454 19.31 11.79 13.06
N VAL A 455 18.57 10.71 13.21
CA VAL A 455 19.02 9.56 14.00
C VAL A 455 20.29 8.97 13.39
N ASP A 456 21.20 8.47 14.23
CA ASP A 456 22.47 7.88 13.78
C ASP A 456 22.27 6.71 12.82
N LYS A 457 21.17 5.96 13.00
CA LYS A 457 20.79 4.83 12.16
C LYS A 457 19.27 4.73 12.08
N VAL A 458 18.75 4.77 10.85
CA VAL A 458 17.36 4.45 10.57
C VAL A 458 17.15 2.95 10.75
N THR A 459 16.12 2.56 11.50
CA THR A 459 15.79 1.16 11.81
C THR A 459 14.35 0.85 11.43
N PRO A 460 13.98 -0.42 11.22
CA PRO A 460 12.60 -0.80 10.91
C PRO A 460 11.57 -0.20 11.85
N TYR A 461 10.43 0.22 11.31
CA TYR A 461 9.40 0.83 12.14
C TYR A 461 8.71 -0.23 13.01
N THR A 462 8.85 -0.04 14.33
CA THR A 462 8.13 -0.79 15.36
C THR A 462 7.21 0.16 16.11
N PRO A 463 5.87 0.01 16.00
CA PRO A 463 4.93 0.80 16.78
C PRO A 463 5.22 0.68 18.29
N PRO A 464 5.13 1.79 19.07
CA PRO A 464 5.20 1.69 20.52
C PRO A 464 4.02 0.88 21.06
N SER A 465 4.14 0.34 22.27
CA SER A 465 3.00 -0.31 22.93
C SER A 465 1.96 0.73 23.35
N PHE A 466 0.71 0.53 22.95
CA PHE A 466 -0.44 1.30 23.40
C PHE A 466 -1.66 0.39 23.53
N LYS A 467 -2.61 0.82 24.36
CA LYS A 467 -3.92 0.18 24.41
C LYS A 467 -4.74 0.67 23.21
N SER A 468 -5.08 -0.21 22.29
CA SER A 468 -5.96 0.12 21.18
C SER A 468 -7.39 0.37 21.69
N MET A 469 -8.10 1.28 21.02
CA MET A 469 -9.54 1.45 21.17
C MET A 469 -10.19 0.85 19.91
N PRO A 470 -10.74 -0.37 19.96
CA PRO A 470 -11.15 -1.12 18.77
C PRO A 470 -12.20 -0.40 17.90
N ASP A 471 -13.05 0.43 18.52
CA ASP A 471 -14.16 1.11 17.86
C ASP A 471 -13.86 2.58 17.50
N ASP A 472 -12.68 3.09 17.87
CA ASP A 472 -12.27 4.46 17.56
C ASP A 472 -11.25 4.44 16.42
N LEU A 473 -11.74 4.62 15.19
CA LEU A 473 -10.90 4.82 14.02
C LEU A 473 -10.09 6.12 14.10
N GLY A 474 -10.45 7.03 15.01
CA GLY A 474 -9.80 8.33 15.18
C GLY A 474 -9.89 9.21 13.94
N VAL A 475 -10.82 8.94 13.01
CA VAL A 475 -10.95 9.63 11.71
C VAL A 475 -12.42 9.88 11.43
N SER A 476 -12.76 11.09 10.97
CA SER A 476 -14.14 11.43 10.65
C SER A 476 -14.70 10.65 9.45
N GLU A 477 -15.98 10.30 9.48
CA GLU A 477 -16.68 9.67 8.34
C GLU A 477 -16.57 10.49 7.04
N ARG A 478 -16.46 11.81 7.13
CA ARG A 478 -16.24 12.70 5.98
C ARG A 478 -14.94 12.39 5.24
N LEU A 479 -13.87 12.05 5.94
CA LEU A 479 -12.61 11.64 5.30
C LEU A 479 -12.68 10.20 4.80
N LEU A 480 -13.36 9.31 5.52
CA LEU A 480 -13.59 7.93 5.07
C LEU A 480 -14.43 7.86 3.78
N SER A 481 -15.35 8.81 3.58
CA SER A 481 -16.21 8.89 2.38
C SER A 481 -15.56 9.61 1.20
N ARG A 482 -14.45 10.33 1.39
CA ARG A 482 -13.68 10.95 0.29
C ARG A 482 -12.83 9.95 -0.52
N ARG A 483 -12.90 8.65 -0.19
CA ARG A 483 -12.34 7.54 -0.99
C ARG A 483 -12.83 7.50 -2.46
N PHE A 484 -13.90 8.22 -2.80
CA PHE A 484 -14.63 8.08 -4.08
C PHE A 484 -14.49 9.24 -5.09
N ALA A 485 -13.46 10.10 -5.00
CA ALA A 485 -13.28 11.14 -6.03
C ALA A 485 -12.68 10.55 -7.33
N PRO A 486 -13.09 10.99 -8.54
CA PRO A 486 -12.64 10.42 -9.80
C PRO A 486 -11.18 10.79 -10.15
N ALA A 487 -10.50 9.85 -10.82
CA ALA A 487 -9.13 9.94 -11.29
C ALA A 487 -8.92 11.14 -12.24
N GLY A 488 -7.91 11.97 -11.99
CA GLY A 488 -7.56 13.07 -12.90
C GLY A 488 -6.76 14.22 -12.30
N ALA A 489 -6.66 14.33 -10.98
CA ALA A 489 -5.68 15.23 -10.36
C ALA A 489 -4.36 14.45 -10.20
N LEU A 490 -3.36 14.79 -11.00
CA LEU A 490 -1.99 14.65 -10.53
C LEU A 490 -1.87 15.54 -9.28
N TRP A 491 -1.41 14.93 -8.18
CA TRP A 491 -1.31 15.53 -6.85
C TRP A 491 -0.26 16.64 -6.78
#